data_AF-A0A1A9C304-F1
#
_entry.id   AF-A0A1A9C304-F1
#
_cell.length_a   1.000
_cell.length_b   1.000
_cell.length_c   1.000
_cell.angle_alpha   90.00
_cell.angle_beta   90.00
_cell.angle_gamma   90.00
#
_symmetry.space_group_name_H-M   'P 1'
#
loop_
_entity.id
_entity.type
_entity.pdbx_description
1 polymer ?
#
loop_
_entity_poly.entity_id
_entity_poly.type
_entity_poly.pdbx_seq_one_letter_code
_entity_poly.pdbx_strand_id
1 'polypeptide(L)' 'MRTDPVERFLAVLDPEQREAVGGKPREEQERLADAWERELASDDELDTLDELSPPAAEAEAARRVLEGEAG' A
#
# COMPACT_ATOMS: atom_id res chain seq x y z
N MET A 1 -7.39 -18.32 -1.11
CA MET A 1 -7.47 -17.26 -2.13
C MET A 1 -6.16 -16.51 -2.06
N ARG A 2 -5.36 -16.49 -3.14
CA ARG A 2 -4.20 -15.60 -3.24
C ARG A 2 -4.75 -14.31 -3.81
N THR A 3 -5.10 -13.36 -2.95
CA THR A 3 -5.49 -12.03 -3.39
C THR A 3 -4.27 -11.40 -4.05
N ASP A 4 -4.44 -10.84 -5.24
CA ASP A 4 -3.38 -10.17 -5.95
C ASP A 4 -2.86 -9.00 -5.09
N PRO A 5 -1.54 -8.85 -4.91
CA PRO A 5 -0.99 -7.81 -4.03
C PRO A 5 -1.37 -6.40 -4.50
N VAL A 6 -1.53 -6.20 -5.81
CA VAL A 6 -2.04 -4.93 -6.36
C VAL A 6 -3.50 -4.72 -6.00
N GLU A 7 -4.35 -5.74 -6.08
CA GLU A 7 -5.75 -5.61 -5.67
C GLU A 7 -5.88 -5.27 -4.18
N ARG A 8 -5.04 -5.86 -3.31
CA ARG A 8 -5.00 -5.49 -1.89
C ARG A 8 -4.53 -4.06 -1.67
N PHE A 9 -3.42 -3.70 -2.31
CA PHE A 9 -2.89 -2.34 -2.23
C PHE A 9 -3.94 -1.31 -2.68
N LEU A 10 -4.55 -1.52 -3.84
CA LEU A 10 -5.63 -0.64 -4.32
C LEU A 10 -6.82 -0.60 -3.34
N ALA A 11 -7.18 -1.71 -2.71
CA ALA A 11 -8.30 -1.77 -1.77
C ALA A 11 -8.10 -0.93 -0.50
N VAL A 12 -6.85 -0.71 -0.08
CA VAL A 12 -6.52 0.07 1.13
C VAL A 12 -6.27 1.56 0.83
N LEU A 13 -6.10 1.92 -0.44
CA LEU A 13 -5.98 3.30 -0.87
C LEU A 13 -7.30 4.08 -0.78
N ASP A 14 -7.17 5.38 -0.52
CA ASP A 14 -8.26 6.34 -0.67
C ASP A 14 -8.76 6.42 -2.13
N PRO A 15 -10.02 6.82 -2.37
CA PRO A 15 -10.61 6.82 -3.72
C PRO A 15 -9.79 7.59 -4.77
N GLU A 16 -9.27 8.76 -4.40
CA GLU A 16 -8.47 9.61 -5.30
C GLU A 16 -7.12 8.95 -5.65
N GLN A 17 -6.47 8.32 -4.66
CA GLN A 17 -5.21 7.59 -4.86
C GLN A 17 -5.42 6.32 -5.67
N ARG A 18 -6.51 5.60 -5.42
CA ARG A 18 -6.89 4.40 -6.17
C ARG A 18 -7.11 4.71 -7.64
N GLU A 19 -7.77 5.82 -7.98
CA GLU A 19 -7.92 6.24 -9.38
C GLU A 19 -6.57 6.61 -10.01
N ALA A 20 -5.72 7.34 -9.27
CA ALA A 20 -4.39 7.73 -9.74
C ALA A 20 -3.48 6.51 -10.01
N VAL A 21 -3.45 5.54 -9.09
CA VAL A 21 -2.66 4.31 -9.23
C VAL A 21 -3.29 3.36 -10.24
N GLY A 22 -4.61 3.20 -10.22
CA GLY A 22 -5.35 2.35 -11.16
C GLY A 22 -5.23 2.80 -12.62
N GLY A 23 -4.95 4.08 -12.87
CA GLY A 23 -4.66 4.60 -14.20
C GLY A 23 -3.22 4.37 -14.70
N LYS A 24 -2.29 3.95 -13.84
CA LYS A 24 -0.89 3.68 -14.21
C LYS A 24 -0.73 2.33 -14.91
N PRO A 25 0.36 2.11 -15.68
CA PRO A 25 0.70 0.80 -16.23
C PRO A 25 0.81 -0.27 -15.14
N ARG A 26 0.50 -1.53 -15.49
CA ARG A 26 0.48 -2.65 -14.54
C ARG A 26 1.80 -2.84 -13.81
N GLU A 27 2.93 -2.71 -14.51
CA GLU A 27 4.27 -2.80 -13.92
C GLU A 27 4.48 -1.76 -12.81
N GLU A 28 3.93 -0.56 -12.96
CA GLU A 28 4.07 0.50 -11.96
C GLU A 28 3.16 0.26 -10.76
N GLN A 29 1.96 -0.26 -10.98
CA GLN A 29 1.08 -0.71 -9.91
C GLN A 29 1.72 -1.83 -9.09
N GLU A 30 2.38 -2.78 -9.76
CA GLU A 30 3.09 -3.89 -9.12
C GLU A 30 4.28 -3.40 -8.30
N ARG A 31 5.07 -2.45 -8.82
CA ARG A 31 6.15 -1.82 -8.03
C ARG A 31 5.63 -1.14 -6.77
N LEU A 32 4.52 -0.41 -6.87
CA LEU A 32 3.93 0.29 -5.73
C LEU A 32 3.38 -0.70 -4.70
N ALA A 33 2.73 -1.77 -5.15
CA ALA A 33 2.27 -2.84 -4.28
C ALA A 33 3.43 -3.56 -3.59
N ASP A 34 4.51 -3.86 -4.32
CA ASP A 34 5.73 -4.46 -3.75
C ASP A 34 6.40 -3.52 -2.72
N ALA A 35 6.43 -2.21 -2.98
CA ALA A 35 6.95 -1.22 -2.04
C ALA A 35 6.09 -1.18 -0.77
N TRP A 36 4.77 -1.22 -0.91
CA TRP A 36 3.82 -1.27 0.19
C TRP A 36 3.97 -2.51 1.06
N GLU A 37 4.11 -3.69 0.46
CA GLU A 37 4.35 -4.93 1.22
C GLU A 37 5.68 -4.90 1.96
N ARG A 38 6.72 -4.26 1.39
CA ARG A 38 8.01 -4.09 2.06
C ARG A 38 7.95 -3.14 3.24
N GLU A 39 7.24 -2.02 3.09
CA GLU A 39 7.01 -1.09 4.21
C GLU A 39 6.27 -1.80 5.35
N LEU A 40 5.21 -2.56 5.04
CA LEU A 40 4.49 -3.35 6.02
C LEU A 40 5.35 -4.40 6.74
N ALA A 41 6.31 -5.01 6.03
CA ALA A 41 7.16 -6.04 6.59
C ALA A 41 8.40 -5.49 7.33
N SER A 42 8.77 -4.23 7.12
CA SER A 42 10.03 -3.66 7.58
C SER A 42 9.89 -2.56 8.64
N ASP A 43 8.68 -2.06 8.87
CA ASP A 43 8.43 -0.91 9.73
C ASP A 43 7.87 -1.36 11.10
N ASP A 44 8.71 -1.27 12.14
CA ASP A 44 8.33 -1.62 13.52
C ASP A 44 7.18 -0.74 14.07
N GLU A 45 6.97 0.48 13.55
CA GLU A 45 5.79 1.30 13.92
C GLU A 45 4.52 0.75 13.27
N LEU A 46 4.61 0.20 12.05
CA LEU A 46 3.50 -0.48 11.40
C LEU A 46 3.18 -1.81 12.09
N ASP A 47 4.17 -2.53 12.62
CA ASP A 47 3.92 -3.73 13.43
C ASP A 47 3.04 -3.41 14.65
N THR A 48 3.32 -2.30 15.34
CA THR A 48 2.49 -1.86 16.48
C THR A 48 1.07 -1.49 16.03
N LEU A 49 0.93 -0.88 14.86
CA LEU A 49 -0.39 -0.54 14.29
C LEU A 49 -1.13 -1.77 13.77
N ASP A 50 -0.45 -2.79 13.25
CA ASP A 50 -1.03 -4.05 12.79
C ASP A 50 -1.61 -4.84 13.96
N GLU A 51 -0.93 -4.84 15.12
CA GLU A 51 -1.44 -5.45 16.35
C GLU A 51 -2.74 -4.79 16.85
N LEU A 52 -2.88 -3.48 16.65
CA LEU A 52 -4.05 -2.71 17.07
C LEU A 52 -5.19 -2.76 16.04
N SER A 53 -4.84 -2.59 14.77
CA SER A 53 -5.77 -2.53 13.65
C SER A 53 -5.00 -2.79 12.34
N PRO A 54 -4.99 -4.04 11.86
CA PRO A 54 -4.39 -4.41 10.57
C PRO A 54 -4.77 -3.49 9.39
N PRO A 55 -6.04 -3.11 9.18
CA PRO A 55 -6.39 -2.23 8.06
C PRO A 55 -5.86 -0.79 8.21
N ALA A 56 -5.49 -0.36 9.42
CA ALA A 56 -4.93 0.97 9.64
C ALA A 56 -3.44 1.00 9.33
N ALA A 57 -2.69 -0.06 9.68
CA ALA A 57 -1.30 -0.23 9.27
C ALA A 57 -1.19 -0.29 7.74
N GLU A 58 -2.06 -1.08 7.10
CA GLU A 58 -2.13 -1.18 5.64
C GLU A 58 -2.36 0.18 4.95
N ALA A 59 -3.29 0.99 5.46
CA ALA A 59 -3.57 2.33 4.90
C ALA A 59 -2.42 3.33 5.12
N GLU A 60 -1.79 3.32 6.30
CA GLU A 60 -0.67 4.22 6.61
C GLU A 60 0.57 3.87 5.78
N ALA A 61 0.88 2.57 5.63
CA ALA A 61 1.94 2.10 4.74
C ALA A 61 1.70 2.57 3.30
N ALA A 62 0.46 2.47 2.82
CA ALA A 62 0.11 2.87 1.47
C ALA A 62 0.28 4.38 1.26
N ARG A 63 -0.04 5.19 2.28
CA ARG A 63 0.22 6.64 2.26
C ARG A 63 1.71 6.95 2.17
N ARG A 64 2.54 6.30 2.99
CA ARG A 64 4.01 6.50 3.01
C ARG A 64 4.67 6.17 1.67
N VAL A 65 4.27 5.07 1.02
CA VAL A 65 4.76 4.72 -0.33
C VAL A 65 4.42 5.79 -1.36
N LEU A 66 3.19 6.31 -1.33
CA LEU A 66 2.77 7.36 -2.26
C LEU A 66 3.42 8.72 -1.98
N GLU A 67 3.64 9.06 -0.72
CA GLU A 67 4.39 10.25 -0.32
C GLU A 67 5.87 10.15 -0.74
N GLY A 68 6.47 8.96 -0.68
CA GLY A 68 7.85 8.69 -1.10
C GLY A 68 8.08 8.71 -2.61
N GLU A 69 7.10 8.32 -3.43
CA GLU A 69 7.18 8.38 -4.90
C GLU A 69 6.92 9.79 -5.47
N ALA A 70 6.37 10.71 -4.68
CA ALA A 70 6.10 12.09 -5.09
C ALA A 70 7.27 13.06 -4.83
N GLY A 71 8.34 12.61 -4.17
CA GLY A 71 9.56 13.38 -3.87
C GLY A 71 10.70 13.15 -4.86
#